data_AF-A0A2N0QHS1-F1
#
_entry.id   AF-A0A2N0QHS1-F1
#
_cell.length_a   1.000
_cell.length_b   1.000
_cell.length_c   1.000
_cell.angle_alpha   90.00
_cell.angle_beta   90.00
_cell.angle_gamma   90.00
#
_symmetry.space_group_name_H-M   'P 1'
#
loop_
_entity.id
_entity.type
_entity.pdbx_description
1 polymer ?
#
loop_
_entity_poly.entity_id
_entity_poly.type
_entity_poly.pdbx_seq_one_letter_code
_entity_poly.pdbx_strand_id
1 'polypeptide(L)'
;MASDLEYDHWLCVECNPNIINFCEQPFEIKQMINQKRYASIPDMWILYADGTEEIREVKYERDRMNEKVQRQIKIQQTYCKEKG
;
A
#
# COMPACT_ATOMS: atom_id res chain seq x y z
N MET A 1 1.64 9.04 14.73
CA MET A 1 2.52 7.97 15.26
C MET A 1 2.34 6.81 14.34
N ALA A 2 3.41 6.39 13.66
CA ALA A 2 3.41 5.13 12.94
C ALA A 2 3.16 4.00 13.95
N SER A 3 2.39 2.99 13.57
CA SER A 3 2.19 1.82 14.44
C SER A 3 3.51 1.05 14.58
N ASP A 4 3.68 0.28 15.65
CA ASP A 4 4.87 -0.58 15.81
C ASP A 4 5.08 -1.49 14.58
N LEU A 5 3.98 -1.91 13.95
CA LEU A 5 3.99 -2.72 12.73
C LEU A 5 4.53 -1.97 11.50
N GLU A 6 4.25 -0.67 11.39
CA GLU A 6 4.80 0.15 10.32
C GLU A 6 6.30 0.35 10.54
N TYR A 7 6.73 0.59 11.78
CA TYR A 7 8.16 0.70 12.11
C TYR A 7 8.95 -0.56 11.75
N ASP A 8 8.45 -1.75 12.11
CA ASP A 8 9.07 -3.02 11.74
C ASP A 8 9.11 -3.21 10.22
N HIS A 9 8.06 -2.78 9.52
CA HIS A 9 8.02 -2.81 8.06
C HIS A 9 9.07 -1.88 7.43
N TRP A 10 9.26 -0.68 7.98
CA TRP A 10 10.28 0.26 7.55
C TRP A 10 11.69 -0.34 7.64
N LEU A 11 12.02 -1.00 8.75
CA LEU A 11 13.31 -1.68 8.91
C LEU A 11 13.52 -2.77 7.83
N CYS A 12 12.48 -3.54 7.52
CA CYS A 12 12.55 -4.55 6.47
C CYS A 12 12.82 -3.96 5.08
N VAL A 13 12.21 -2.80 4.79
CA VAL A 13 12.40 -2.09 3.51
C VAL A 13 13.81 -1.51 3.41
N GLU A 14 14.28 -0.83 4.45
CA GLU A 14 15.62 -0.22 4.48
C GLU A 14 16.74 -1.27 4.41
N CYS A 15 16.55 -2.43 5.03
CA CYS A 15 17.55 -3.50 5.06
C CYS A 15 17.55 -4.39 3.80
N ASN A 16 16.64 -4.17 2.84
CA ASN A 16 16.57 -4.98 1.63
C ASN A 16 17.44 -4.37 0.52
N PRO A 17 18.59 -4.99 0.15
CA PRO A 17 19.50 -4.44 -0.84
C PRO A 17 18.92 -4.40 -2.26
N ASN A 18 17.82 -5.11 -2.50
CA ASN A 18 17.14 -5.08 -3.79
C ASN A 18 16.21 -3.87 -3.94
N ILE A 19 15.93 -3.13 -2.86
CA ILE A 19 15.12 -1.91 -2.91
C ILE A 19 16.05 -0.73 -3.15
N ILE A 20 15.81 0.00 -4.24
CA ILE A 20 16.64 1.15 -4.63
C ILE A 20 15.97 2.48 -4.31
N ASN A 21 14.64 2.49 -4.15
CA ASN A 21 13.90 3.66 -3.74
C ASN A 21 12.58 3.26 -3.07
N PHE A 22 12.07 4.10 -2.18
CA PHE A 22 10.77 3.90 -1.54
C PHE A 22 10.18 5.25 -1.09
N CYS A 23 8.86 5.30 -0.93
CA CYS A 23 8.15 6.49 -0.49
C CYS A 23 6.96 6.11 0.40
N GLU A 24 6.90 6.69 1.60
CA GLU A 24 5.76 6.53 2.51
C GLU A 24 4.57 7.38 2.05
N GLN A 25 3.36 6.81 2.13
CA GLN A 25 2.10 7.49 1.80
C GLN A 25 2.17 8.27 0.46
N PRO A 26 2.53 7.58 -0.63
CA PRO A 26 3.09 8.22 -1.82
C PRO A 26 2.07 9.06 -2.61
N PHE A 27 0.81 8.61 -2.67
CA PHE A 27 -0.27 9.31 -3.36
C PHE A 27 -1.65 8.78 -2.96
N GLU A 28 -2.68 9.58 -3.21
CA GLU A 28 -4.08 9.23 -2.98
C GLU A 28 -4.69 8.56 -4.23
N ILE A 29 -5.10 7.30 -4.10
CA ILE A 29 -5.84 6.56 -5.12
C ILE A 29 -7.32 6.92 -4.97
N LYS A 30 -7.91 7.50 -6.02
CA LYS A 30 -9.35 7.81 -6.09
C LYS A 30 -10.03 6.91 -7.10
N GLN A 31 -11.02 6.15 -6.65
CA GLN A 31 -11.85 5.31 -7.53
C GLN A 31 -13.35 5.52 -7.32
N MET A 32 -14.10 5.34 -8.39
CA MET A 32 -15.56 5.34 -8.40
C MET A 32 -16.05 3.88 -8.36
N ILE A 33 -16.65 3.46 -7.25
CA ILE A 33 -17.27 2.13 -7.12
C ILE A 33 -18.75 2.33 -6.80
N ASN A 34 -19.65 1.77 -7.61
CA ASN A 34 -21.11 1.88 -7.44
C ASN A 34 -21.59 3.33 -7.23
N GLN A 35 -21.12 4.25 -8.08
CA GLN A 35 -21.42 5.69 -8.02
C GLN A 35 -20.96 6.42 -6.75
N LYS A 36 -20.19 5.76 -5.87
CA LYS A 36 -19.57 6.38 -4.70
C LYS A 36 -18.07 6.57 -4.94
N ARG A 37 -17.56 7.74 -4.55
CA ARG A 37 -16.13 8.04 -4.53
C ARG A 37 -15.49 7.40 -3.32
N TYR A 38 -14.45 6.63 -3.55
CA TYR A 38 -13.59 6.11 -2.50
C TYR A 38 -12.16 6.57 -2.72
N ALA A 39 -11.48 6.82 -1.61
CA ALA A 39 -10.08 7.18 -1.58
C ALA A 39 -9.32 6.18 -0.69
N SER A 40 -8.10 5.81 -1.11
CA SER A 40 -7.15 5.06 -0.31
C SER A 40 -5.74 5.59 -0.57
N ILE A 41 -4.94 5.71 0.48
CA ILE A 41 -3.52 6.05 0.37
C ILE A 41 -2.77 4.76 0.75
N PRO A 42 -1.94 4.18 -0.13
CA PRO A 42 -1.08 3.07 0.23
C PRO A 42 -0.11 3.50 1.33
N ASP A 43 0.24 2.59 2.24
CA ASP A 43 1.23 2.90 3.28
C ASP A 43 2.62 3.17 2.67
N MET A 44 3.00 2.49 1.59
CA MET A 44 4.30 2.68 0.92
C MET A 44 4.28 2.37 -0.58
N TRP A 45 5.15 3.04 -1.34
CA TRP A 45 5.58 2.65 -2.69
C TRP A 45 7.05 2.23 -2.66
N ILE A 46 7.40 1.18 -3.41
CA ILE A 46 8.72 0.56 -3.44
C ILE A 46 9.14 0.38 -4.90
N LEU A 47 10.39 0.75 -5.20
CA LEU A 47 11.06 0.47 -6.46
C LEU A 47 12.24 -0.48 -6.22
N TYR A 48 12.22 -1.60 -6.91
CA TYR A 48 13.28 -2.61 -6.87
C TYR A 48 14.34 -2.38 -7.94
N ALA A 49 15.52 -2.97 -7.74
CA ALA A 49 16.67 -2.86 -8.62
C ALA A 49 16.42 -3.45 -10.03
N ASP A 50 15.49 -4.38 -10.17
CA ASP A 50 15.05 -4.94 -11.46
C ASP A 50 14.07 -4.04 -12.21
N GLY A 51 13.74 -2.87 -11.65
CA GLY A 51 12.79 -1.91 -12.20
C GLY A 51 11.33 -2.21 -11.87
N THR A 52 11.04 -3.25 -11.08
CA THR A 52 9.67 -3.52 -10.63
C THR A 52 9.23 -2.51 -9.58
N GLU A 53 7.97 -2.11 -9.67
CA GLU A 53 7.32 -1.18 -8.74
C GLU A 53 6.21 -1.90 -7.98
N GLU A 54 6.10 -1.64 -6.69
CA GLU A 54 5.08 -2.20 -5.81
C GLU A 54 4.48 -1.10 -4.93
N ILE A 55 3.16 -1.12 -4.75
CA ILE A 55 2.52 -0.44 -3.63
C ILE A 55 2.23 -1.45 -2.52
N ARG A 56 2.50 -1.07 -1.29
CA ARG A 56 2.38 -1.93 -0.13
C ARG A 56 1.49 -1.29 0.94
N GLU A 57 0.60 -2.11 1.47
CA GLU A 57 -0.31 -1.78 2.57
C GLU A 57 -0.04 -2.75 3.71
N VAL A 58 0.13 -2.24 4.92
CA VAL A 58 0.45 -2.97 6.13
C VAL A 58 -0.69 -2.79 7.12
N LYS A 59 -1.34 -3.89 7.49
CA LYS A 59 -2.44 -3.93 8.47
C LYS A 59 -2.32 -5.18 9.33
N TYR A 60 -2.78 -5.10 10.58
CA TYR A 60 -2.81 -6.29 11.44
C TYR A 60 -3.79 -7.34 10.91
N GLU A 61 -3.46 -8.63 11.05
CA GLU A 61 -4.33 -9.73 10.63
C GLU A 61 -5.70 -9.68 11.32
N ARG A 62 -5.75 -9.24 12.59
CA ARG A 62 -7.02 -9.06 13.32
C ARG A 62 -7.98 -8.07 12.64
N ASP A 63 -7.44 -7.11 11.89
CA ASP A 63 -8.21 -6.08 11.18
C ASP A 63 -8.59 -6.51 9.76
N ARG A 64 -8.17 -7.71 9.32
CA ARG A 64 -8.45 -8.23 7.97
C ARG A 64 -9.94 -8.36 7.66
N MET A 65 -10.76 -8.63 8.66
CA MET A 65 -12.23 -8.73 8.51
C MET A 65 -12.93 -7.38 8.62
N ASN A 66 -12.21 -6.28 8.88
CA ASN A 66 -12.79 -4.95 8.92
C ASN A 66 -13.20 -4.52 7.49
N GLU A 67 -14.48 -4.21 7.31
CA GLU A 67 -15.03 -3.81 6.00
C GLU A 67 -14.30 -2.61 5.38
N LYS A 68 -13.82 -1.67 6.21
CA LYS A 68 -13.03 -0.53 5.75
C LYS A 68 -11.70 -0.99 5.16
N VAL A 69 -10.99 -1.89 5.85
CA VAL A 69 -9.71 -2.46 5.41
C VAL A 69 -9.89 -3.25 4.13
N GLN A 70 -10.89 -4.13 4.06
CA GLN A 70 -11.19 -4.89 2.85
C GLN A 70 -11.49 -3.99 1.65
N ARG A 71 -12.21 -2.89 1.88
CA ARG A 71 -12.50 -1.91 0.82
C ARG A 71 -11.25 -1.19 0.34
N GLN A 72 -10.37 -0.77 1.25
CA GLN A 72 -9.10 -0.12 0.90
C GLN A 72 -8.22 -1.06 0.07
N ILE A 73 -8.06 -2.31 0.51
CA ILE A 73 -7.34 -3.35 -0.23
C ILE A 73 -7.92 -3.55 -1.62
N LYS A 74 -9.25 -3.62 -1.74
CA LYS A 74 -9.92 -3.80 -3.04
C LYS A 74 -9.67 -2.63 -4.00
N ILE A 75 -9.66 -1.40 -3.51
CA ILE A 75 -9.37 -0.20 -4.31
C ILE A 75 -7.92 -0.25 -4.81
N GLN A 76 -6.97 -0.53 -3.92
CA GLN A 76 -5.56 -0.62 -4.26
C GLN A 76 -5.28 -1.75 -5.27
N GLN A 77 -5.89 -2.93 -5.07
CA GLN A 77 -5.80 -4.04 -6.03
C GLN A 77 -6.37 -3.69 -7.40
N THR A 78 -7.47 -2.93 -7.44
CA THR A 78 -8.06 -2.51 -8.71
C THR A 78 -7.15 -1.50 -9.41
N TYR A 79 -6.57 -0.55 -8.66
CA TYR A 79 -5.58 0.38 -9.18
C TYR A 79 -4.37 -0.32 -9.80
N CYS A 80 -3.79 -1.33 -9.11
CA CYS A 80 -2.68 -2.11 -9.67
C CYS A 80 -3.04 -2.82 -10.97
N LYS A 81 -4.28 -3.33 -11.10
CA LYS A 81 -4.75 -3.98 -12.33
C LYS A 81 -4.96 -3.01 -13.49
N GLU A 82 -5.31 -1.76 -13.20
CA GLU A 82 -5.53 -0.72 -14.21
C GLU A 82 -4.22 -0.08 -14.69
N LYS A 83 -3.18 -0.10 -13.85
CA LYS A 83 -1.87 0.52 -14.09
C LYS A 83 -0.78 -0.46 -14.55
N GLY A 84 -1.01 -1.76 -14.42
CA GLY A 84 -0.10 -2.83 -14.82
C GLY A 84 -0.15 -3.17 -16.30
#